data_AF-A0A1I2QHY8-F1
#
_entry.id   AF-A0A1I2QHY8-F1
#
_cell.length_a   1.000
_cell.length_b   1.000
_cell.length_c   1.000
_cell.angle_alpha   90.00
_cell.angle_beta   90.00
_cell.angle_gamma   90.00
#
_symmetry.space_group_name_H-M   'P 1'
#
loop_
_entity.id
_entity.type
_entity.pdbx_description
1 polymer ?
#
loop_
_entity_poly.entity_id
_entity_poly.type
_entity_poly.pdbx_seq_one_letter_code
_entity_poly.pdbx_strand_id
1 'polypeptide(L)'
;MIEMLQRHSKLEAGMKKTLLILFVIAALVLSGCANQENNAYEQAMKKGQAALVSKDYDAAASYFKKALKYKKKDKKATRLAAQTTNFLVAKSVTDHPEQAIKALNMVILQKNGSGTLRKDARELREQVITAQQKNAEKTSSNQSSQSSSESSSGSSPDTQMSSSDDSSSVSSSSGSSATSSNSSGVAVSQEKAETAVIKAAGYTPDEVYVDTIDNGTYYSMELRENHTNDSAADPNTAPSAGFFRYYKESGKITQLDLLSNSYKDVNH
;
A
#
# COMPACT_ATOMS: atom_id res chain seq x y z
N MET A 1 48.55 -67.98 -30.35
CA MET A 1 47.16 -67.88 -29.84
C MET A 1 47.06 -67.05 -28.54
N ILE A 2 48.08 -67.04 -27.67
CA ILE A 2 48.10 -66.24 -26.42
C ILE A 2 48.26 -64.72 -26.68
N GLU A 3 49.04 -64.31 -27.68
CA GLU A 3 49.22 -62.89 -28.09
C GLU A 3 47.94 -62.19 -28.58
N MET A 4 46.97 -62.92 -29.16
CA MET A 4 45.71 -62.33 -29.66
C MET A 4 44.72 -62.02 -28.53
N LEU A 5 44.70 -62.82 -27.45
CA LEU A 5 43.79 -62.63 -26.32
C LEU A 5 44.21 -61.45 -25.42
N GLN A 6 45.49 -61.10 -25.40
CA GLN A 6 46.02 -59.99 -24.60
C GLN A 6 45.78 -58.61 -25.24
N ARG A 7 45.60 -58.56 -26.57
CA ARG A 7 45.25 -57.32 -27.31
C ARG A 7 43.77 -56.97 -27.17
N HIS A 8 42.88 -57.96 -27.09
CA HIS A 8 41.45 -57.72 -26.87
C HIS A 8 41.13 -57.16 -25.47
N SER A 9 41.82 -57.62 -24.40
CA SER A 9 41.57 -57.07 -23.05
C SER A 9 42.07 -55.63 -22.86
N LYS A 10 43.17 -55.24 -23.53
CA LYS A 10 43.70 -53.87 -23.52
C LYS A 10 42.77 -52.87 -24.25
N LEU A 11 42.08 -53.30 -25.31
CA LEU A 11 41.16 -52.45 -26.07
C LEU A 11 39.87 -52.12 -25.28
N GLU A 12 39.32 -53.10 -24.54
CA GLU A 12 38.16 -52.87 -23.67
C GLU A 12 38.48 -51.96 -22.48
N ALA A 13 39.66 -52.13 -21.86
CA ALA A 13 40.10 -51.31 -20.74
C ALA A 13 40.43 -49.86 -21.16
N GLY A 14 40.90 -49.66 -22.40
CA GLY A 14 41.12 -48.34 -22.98
C GLY A 14 39.80 -47.60 -23.22
N MET A 15 38.86 -48.22 -23.93
CA MET A 15 37.58 -47.62 -24.30
C MET A 15 36.72 -47.25 -23.09
N LYS A 16 36.71 -48.06 -22.02
CA LYS A 16 36.00 -47.76 -20.76
C LYS A 16 36.59 -46.55 -20.03
N LYS A 17 37.93 -46.39 -20.06
CA LYS A 17 38.62 -45.20 -19.49
C LYS A 17 38.37 -43.95 -20.33
N THR A 18 38.37 -44.07 -21.66
CA THR A 18 38.04 -42.96 -22.56
C THR A 18 36.59 -42.51 -22.39
N LEU A 19 35.65 -43.45 -22.20
CA LEU A 19 34.23 -43.14 -21.94
C LEU A 19 34.02 -42.43 -20.58
N LEU A 20 34.73 -42.87 -19.54
CA LEU A 20 34.69 -42.25 -18.21
C LEU A 20 35.26 -40.83 -18.21
N ILE A 21 36.35 -40.58 -18.94
CA ILE A 21 36.95 -39.25 -19.11
C ILE A 21 35.99 -38.32 -19.88
N LEU A 22 35.34 -38.81 -20.94
CA LEU A 22 34.35 -38.04 -21.71
C LEU A 22 33.13 -37.65 -20.86
N PHE A 23 32.68 -38.55 -19.99
CA PHE A 23 31.56 -38.29 -19.08
C PHE A 23 31.90 -37.23 -18.00
N VAL A 24 33.13 -37.26 -17.47
CA VAL A 24 33.63 -36.25 -16.52
C VAL A 24 33.80 -34.88 -17.18
N ILE A 25 34.29 -34.82 -18.42
CA ILE A 25 34.41 -33.57 -19.18
C ILE A 25 33.03 -33.00 -19.52
N ALA A 26 32.06 -33.85 -19.92
CA ALA A 26 30.69 -33.42 -20.17
C ALA A 26 30.01 -32.86 -18.89
N ALA A 27 30.24 -33.48 -17.73
CA ALA A 27 29.70 -33.01 -16.45
C ALA A 27 30.29 -31.65 -15.98
N LEU A 28 31.57 -31.38 -16.31
CA LEU A 28 32.23 -30.11 -15.99
C LEU A 28 31.71 -28.93 -16.85
N VAL A 29 31.33 -29.18 -18.11
CA VAL A 29 30.78 -28.14 -19.00
C VAL A 29 29.36 -27.73 -18.58
N LEU A 30 28.56 -28.65 -18.01
CA LEU A 30 27.19 -28.33 -17.54
C LEU A 30 27.14 -27.45 -16.27
N SER A 31 28.24 -27.38 -15.51
CA SER A 31 28.29 -26.62 -14.25
C SER A 31 28.64 -25.14 -14.44
N GLY A 32 29.13 -24.73 -15.62
CA GLY A 32 29.59 -23.37 -15.90
C GLY A 32 28.47 -22.36 -16.24
N CYS A 33 27.40 -22.80 -16.90
CA CYS A 33 26.33 -21.90 -17.36
C CYS A 33 25.42 -21.41 -16.22
N ALA A 34 25.11 -22.28 -15.24
CA ALA A 34 24.22 -21.94 -14.13
C ALA A 34 24.79 -20.82 -13.25
N ASN A 35 26.11 -20.80 -13.06
CA ASN A 35 26.77 -19.78 -12.23
C ASN A 35 26.80 -18.41 -12.91
N GLN A 36 26.93 -18.39 -14.25
CA GLN A 36 26.93 -17.15 -15.04
C GLN A 36 25.53 -16.51 -15.10
N GLU A 37 24.46 -17.30 -15.28
CA GLU A 37 23.09 -16.79 -15.27
C GLU A 37 22.69 -16.24 -13.91
N ASN A 38 23.10 -16.91 -12.83
CA ASN A 38 22.83 -16.44 -11.48
C ASN A 38 23.54 -15.10 -11.20
N ASN A 39 24.80 -14.96 -11.59
CA ASN A 39 25.55 -13.71 -11.47
C ASN A 39 24.93 -12.58 -12.32
N ALA A 40 24.48 -12.88 -13.54
CA ALA A 40 23.83 -11.92 -14.41
C ALA A 40 22.47 -11.45 -13.87
N TYR A 41 21.71 -12.37 -13.27
CA TYR A 41 20.47 -12.07 -12.55
C TYR A 41 20.74 -11.11 -11.37
N GLU A 42 21.66 -11.45 -10.47
CA GLU A 42 21.95 -10.64 -9.28
C GLU A 42 22.46 -9.24 -9.68
N GLN A 43 23.31 -9.16 -10.70
CA GLN A 43 23.79 -7.88 -11.21
C GLN A 43 22.64 -7.02 -11.78
N ALA A 44 21.72 -7.63 -12.53
CA ALA A 44 20.54 -6.93 -13.06
C ALA A 44 19.64 -6.43 -11.91
N MET A 45 19.40 -7.24 -10.88
CA MET A 45 18.64 -6.84 -9.70
C MET A 45 19.29 -5.68 -8.94
N LYS A 46 20.61 -5.74 -8.72
CA LYS A 46 21.37 -4.67 -8.06
C LYS A 46 21.31 -3.36 -8.85
N LYS A 47 21.51 -3.42 -10.18
CA LYS A 47 21.42 -2.24 -11.06
C LYS A 47 20.01 -1.64 -11.07
N GLY A 48 18.97 -2.48 -11.09
CA GLY A 48 17.59 -2.03 -11.00
C GLY A 48 17.29 -1.31 -9.69
N GLN A 49 17.76 -1.83 -8.56
CA GLN A 49 17.63 -1.17 -7.26
C GLN A 49 18.39 0.16 -7.19
N ALA A 50 19.63 0.20 -7.69
CA ALA A 50 20.40 1.44 -7.75
C ALA A 50 19.69 2.51 -8.62
N ALA A 51 19.10 2.09 -9.74
CA ALA A 51 18.33 2.99 -10.60
C ALA A 51 17.07 3.54 -9.91
N LEU A 52 16.41 2.76 -9.04
CA LEU A 52 15.31 3.28 -8.21
C LEU A 52 15.80 4.37 -7.26
N VAL A 53 16.97 4.18 -6.62
CA VAL A 53 17.56 5.18 -5.71
C VAL A 53 17.93 6.46 -6.47
N SER A 54 18.44 6.35 -7.69
CA SER A 54 18.74 7.50 -8.55
C SER A 54 17.52 8.10 -9.26
N LYS A 55 16.30 7.61 -8.95
CA LYS A 55 15.03 8.01 -9.57
C LYS A 55 15.01 7.84 -11.11
N ASP A 56 15.84 6.94 -11.64
CA ASP A 56 15.84 6.53 -13.05
C ASP A 56 14.94 5.29 -13.21
N TYR A 57 13.63 5.55 -13.25
CA TYR A 57 12.61 4.50 -13.24
C TYR A 57 12.56 3.69 -14.53
N ASP A 58 12.91 4.30 -15.68
CA ASP A 58 12.99 3.61 -16.98
C ASP A 58 14.15 2.61 -17.01
N ALA A 59 15.33 3.02 -16.51
CA ALA A 59 16.45 2.09 -16.35
C ALA A 59 16.10 1.00 -15.33
N ALA A 60 15.47 1.34 -14.21
CA ALA A 60 15.05 0.36 -13.20
C ALA A 60 14.12 -0.71 -13.79
N ALA A 61 13.07 -0.30 -14.51
CA ALA A 61 12.14 -1.21 -15.17
C ALA A 61 12.87 -2.12 -16.19
N SER A 62 13.79 -1.56 -16.95
CA SER A 62 14.61 -2.30 -17.93
C SER A 62 15.49 -3.35 -17.27
N TYR A 63 16.13 -3.01 -16.14
CA TYR A 63 16.96 -3.94 -15.39
C TYR A 63 16.14 -5.06 -14.73
N PHE A 64 14.99 -4.78 -14.13
CA PHE A 64 14.13 -5.83 -13.56
C PHE A 64 13.56 -6.77 -14.64
N LYS A 65 13.17 -6.23 -15.80
CA LYS A 65 12.81 -7.05 -16.98
C LYS A 65 13.99 -7.91 -17.45
N LYS A 66 15.21 -7.38 -17.44
CA LYS A 66 16.42 -8.14 -17.75
C LYS A 66 16.66 -9.27 -16.74
N ALA A 67 16.47 -9.02 -15.45
CA ALA A 67 16.56 -10.07 -14.43
C ALA A 67 15.57 -11.23 -14.69
N LEU A 68 14.34 -10.92 -15.11
CA LEU A 68 13.35 -11.93 -15.50
C LEU A 68 13.73 -12.72 -16.75
N LYS A 69 14.59 -12.20 -17.64
CA LYS A 69 15.12 -13.00 -18.76
C LYS A 69 16.01 -14.15 -18.27
N TYR A 70 16.75 -13.95 -17.18
CA TYR A 70 17.60 -14.97 -16.56
C TYR A 70 16.79 -15.87 -15.59
N LYS A 71 15.84 -15.31 -14.83
CA LYS A 71 14.97 -16.07 -13.91
C LYS A 71 13.49 -15.74 -14.13
N LYS A 72 12.88 -16.37 -15.14
CA LYS A 72 11.50 -16.07 -15.61
C LYS A 72 10.40 -16.16 -14.55
N LYS A 73 10.59 -17.00 -13.52
CA LYS A 73 9.59 -17.26 -12.47
C LYS A 73 9.96 -16.61 -11.13
N ASP A 74 10.99 -15.75 -11.10
CA ASP A 74 11.39 -15.10 -9.86
C ASP A 74 10.30 -14.11 -9.39
N LYS A 75 9.77 -14.38 -8.20
CA LYS A 75 8.65 -13.61 -7.64
C LYS A 75 9.08 -12.17 -7.27
N LYS A 76 10.33 -11.97 -6.84
CA LYS A 76 10.83 -10.65 -6.42
C LYS A 76 11.04 -9.75 -7.63
N ALA A 77 11.73 -10.23 -8.66
CA ALA A 77 11.94 -9.51 -9.91
C ALA A 77 10.61 -9.20 -10.61
N THR A 78 9.64 -10.13 -10.58
CA THR A 78 8.29 -9.92 -11.13
C THR A 78 7.59 -8.76 -10.45
N ARG A 79 7.56 -8.77 -9.11
CA ARG A 79 6.95 -7.69 -8.32
C ARG A 79 7.62 -6.35 -8.59
N LEU A 80 8.96 -6.29 -8.58
CA LEU A 80 9.68 -5.04 -8.81
C LEU A 80 9.42 -4.50 -10.23
N ALA A 81 9.47 -5.35 -11.25
CA ALA A 81 9.17 -4.95 -12.63
C ALA A 81 7.74 -4.40 -12.78
N ALA A 82 6.75 -5.08 -12.20
CA ALA A 82 5.35 -4.63 -12.22
C ALA A 82 5.17 -3.30 -11.49
N GLN A 83 5.76 -3.17 -10.31
CA GLN A 83 5.67 -1.95 -9.50
C GLN A 83 6.27 -0.75 -10.24
N THR A 84 7.48 -0.89 -10.79
CA THR A 84 8.15 0.18 -11.53
C THR A 84 7.37 0.54 -12.79
N THR A 85 6.77 -0.44 -13.47
CA THR A 85 5.92 -0.18 -14.65
C THR A 85 4.67 0.61 -14.27
N ASN A 86 3.96 0.25 -13.19
CA ASN A 86 2.80 1.00 -12.72
C ASN A 86 3.16 2.44 -12.33
N PHE A 87 4.34 2.65 -11.75
CA PHE A 87 4.84 3.97 -11.41
C PHE A 87 5.12 4.82 -12.67
N LEU A 88 5.73 4.22 -13.70
CA LEU A 88 5.94 4.89 -14.99
C LEU A 88 4.62 5.24 -15.68
N VAL A 89 3.63 4.33 -15.64
CA VAL A 89 2.28 4.60 -16.13
C VAL A 89 1.69 5.81 -15.42
N ALA A 90 1.74 5.85 -14.09
CA ALA A 90 1.26 6.99 -13.32
C ALA A 90 1.92 8.32 -13.72
N LYS A 91 3.25 8.31 -13.91
CA LYS A 91 3.99 9.49 -14.37
C LYS A 91 3.53 9.99 -15.74
N SER A 92 3.16 9.08 -16.64
CA SER A 92 2.73 9.42 -18.00
C SER A 92 1.31 9.98 -18.10
N VAL A 93 0.48 9.82 -17.06
CA VAL A 93 -0.94 10.22 -17.06
C VAL A 93 -1.29 11.23 -15.98
N THR A 94 -0.32 12.04 -15.55
CA THR A 94 -0.52 13.04 -14.49
C THR A 94 -1.56 14.11 -14.84
N ASP A 95 -1.81 14.35 -16.13
CA ASP A 95 -2.90 15.21 -16.63
C ASP A 95 -4.31 14.61 -16.42
N HIS A 96 -4.39 13.31 -16.12
CA HIS A 96 -5.61 12.61 -15.77
C HIS A 96 -5.54 12.15 -14.30
N PRO A 97 -5.85 13.05 -13.34
CA PRO A 97 -5.53 12.85 -11.92
C PRO A 97 -6.13 11.56 -11.34
N GLU A 98 -7.36 11.20 -11.71
CA GLU A 98 -8.00 9.96 -11.26
C GLU A 98 -7.22 8.71 -11.72
N GLN A 99 -6.76 8.70 -12.97
CA GLN A 99 -6.00 7.58 -13.55
C GLN A 99 -4.60 7.50 -12.93
N ALA A 100 -3.94 8.65 -12.75
CA ALA A 100 -2.65 8.74 -12.08
C ALA A 100 -2.74 8.23 -10.64
N ILE A 101 -3.72 8.70 -9.85
CA ILE A 101 -3.92 8.27 -8.46
C ILE A 101 -4.19 6.76 -8.39
N LYS A 102 -5.02 6.21 -9.29
CA LYS A 102 -5.26 4.76 -9.35
C LYS A 102 -3.98 3.97 -9.61
N ALA A 103 -3.17 4.40 -10.57
CA ALA A 103 -1.89 3.77 -10.87
C ALA A 103 -0.89 3.87 -9.70
N LEU A 104 -0.85 5.03 -9.02
CA LEU A 104 -0.01 5.23 -7.83
C LEU A 104 -0.47 4.36 -6.65
N ASN A 105 -1.77 4.18 -6.46
CA ASN A 105 -2.29 3.27 -5.44
C ASN A 105 -1.86 1.82 -5.70
N MET A 106 -1.80 1.37 -6.96
CA MET A 106 -1.26 0.04 -7.28
C MET A 106 0.22 -0.07 -6.88
N VAL A 107 1.00 1.00 -7.02
CA VAL A 107 2.42 1.03 -6.60
C VAL A 107 2.53 0.98 -5.07
N ILE A 108 1.71 1.76 -4.37
CA ILE A 108 1.73 1.93 -2.92
C ILE A 108 1.27 0.65 -2.21
N LEU A 109 0.20 0.02 -2.68
CA LEU A 109 -0.41 -1.16 -2.05
C LEU A 109 0.30 -2.47 -2.40
N GLN A 110 1.27 -2.45 -3.33
CA GLN A 110 1.98 -3.66 -3.71
C GLN A 110 2.89 -4.16 -2.58
N LYS A 111 2.42 -5.20 -1.89
CA LYS A 111 3.18 -5.88 -0.83
C LYS A 111 4.48 -6.49 -1.37
N ASN A 112 5.54 -6.50 -0.56
CA ASN A 112 6.84 -7.10 -0.87
C ASN A 112 7.49 -6.55 -2.16
N GLY A 113 7.22 -5.29 -2.49
CA GLY A 113 7.89 -4.50 -3.54
C GLY A 113 9.02 -3.62 -2.99
N SER A 114 9.41 -2.60 -3.75
CA SER A 114 10.37 -1.56 -3.34
C SER A 114 9.72 -0.55 -2.40
N GLY A 115 10.32 -0.34 -1.23
CA GLY A 115 9.95 0.73 -0.30
C GLY A 115 10.22 2.12 -0.87
N THR A 116 11.37 2.32 -1.52
CA THR A 116 11.73 3.57 -2.20
C THR A 116 10.67 3.99 -3.21
N LEU A 117 10.20 3.02 -4.02
CA LEU A 117 9.20 3.31 -5.04
C LEU A 117 7.81 3.60 -4.44
N ARG A 118 7.45 2.96 -3.32
CA ARG A 118 6.23 3.31 -2.57
C ARG A 118 6.30 4.74 -2.03
N LYS A 119 7.46 5.17 -1.51
CA LYS A 119 7.68 6.55 -1.05
C LYS A 119 7.52 7.54 -2.20
N ASP A 120 8.25 7.34 -3.30
CA ASP A 120 8.17 8.21 -4.47
C ASP A 120 6.74 8.27 -5.06
N ALA A 121 5.99 7.16 -5.01
CA ALA A 121 4.59 7.12 -5.43
C ALA A 121 3.66 7.93 -4.54
N ARG A 122 3.90 7.96 -3.23
CA ARG A 122 3.16 8.83 -2.31
C ARG A 122 3.43 10.30 -2.61
N GLU A 123 4.71 10.66 -2.78
CA GLU A 123 5.12 12.03 -3.14
C GLU A 123 4.46 12.49 -4.44
N LEU A 124 4.50 11.66 -5.50
CA LEU A 124 3.87 12.00 -6.78
C LEU A 124 2.34 12.08 -6.67
N ARG A 125 1.71 11.21 -5.87
CA ARG A 125 0.25 11.22 -5.67
C ARG A 125 -0.20 12.52 -5.00
N GLU A 126 0.55 13.00 -4.01
CA GLU A 126 0.28 14.27 -3.36
C GLU A 126 0.39 15.44 -4.34
N GLN A 127 1.43 15.47 -5.18
CA GLN A 127 1.58 16.48 -6.24
C GLN A 127 0.38 16.51 -7.20
N VAL A 128 -0.10 15.34 -7.63
CA VAL A 128 -1.26 15.22 -8.53
C VAL A 128 -2.53 15.77 -7.86
N ILE A 129 -2.75 15.46 -6.57
CA ILE A 129 -3.92 15.95 -5.82
C ILE A 129 -3.85 17.48 -5.65
N THR A 130 -2.69 18.02 -5.24
CA THR A 130 -2.52 19.48 -5.08
C THR A 130 -2.69 20.23 -6.41
N ALA A 131 -2.19 19.67 -7.52
CA ALA A 131 -2.38 20.26 -8.84
C ALA A 131 -3.86 20.30 -9.26
N GLN A 132 -4.61 19.22 -8.97
CA GLN A 132 -6.05 19.16 -9.22
C GLN A 132 -6.82 20.24 -8.43
N GLN A 133 -6.50 20.43 -7.15
CA GLN A 133 -7.15 21.43 -6.29
C GLN A 133 -6.90 22.86 -6.77
N LYS A 134 -5.66 23.18 -7.17
CA LYS A 134 -5.33 24.50 -7.75
C LYS A 134 -6.08 24.79 -9.05
N ASN A 135 -6.34 23.77 -9.86
CA ASN A 135 -7.11 23.91 -11.10
C ASN A 135 -8.62 24.06 -10.83
N ALA A 136 -9.14 23.46 -9.76
CA ALA A 136 -10.52 23.67 -9.31
C ALA A 136 -10.78 25.10 -8.79
N GLU A 137 -9.84 25.68 -8.02
CA GLU A 137 -9.94 27.07 -7.54
C GLU A 137 -9.83 28.11 -8.66
N LYS A 138 -9.01 27.86 -9.70
CA LYS A 138 -8.96 28.70 -10.91
C LYS A 138 -10.24 28.65 -11.73
N THR A 139 -11.01 27.58 -11.64
CA THR A 139 -12.29 27.44 -12.37
C THR A 139 -13.42 28.18 -11.64
N SER A 140 -13.34 28.31 -10.30
CA SER A 140 -14.36 29.04 -9.50
C SER A 140 -14.19 30.57 -9.52
N SER A 141 -13.01 31.09 -9.88
CA SER A 141 -12.72 32.53 -9.91
C SER A 141 -12.95 33.21 -11.28
N ASN A 142 -13.35 32.46 -12.31
CA ASN A 142 -13.57 32.99 -13.66
C ASN A 142 -15.04 33.14 -14.06
N GLN A 143 -15.98 33.04 -13.10
CA GLN A 143 -17.41 33.25 -13.31
C GLN A 143 -17.91 34.47 -12.52
N SER A 144 -17.21 35.59 -12.65
CA SER A 144 -17.63 36.90 -12.11
C SER A 144 -17.11 38.02 -13.01
N SER A 145 -17.53 38.01 -14.27
CA SER A 145 -17.49 39.18 -15.17
C SER A 145 -18.28 38.87 -16.44
N GLN A 146 -19.60 38.99 -16.40
CA GLN A 146 -20.34 39.75 -17.43
C GLN A 146 -21.84 39.86 -17.15
N SER A 147 -22.28 41.11 -17.18
CA SER A 147 -23.59 41.62 -17.59
C SER A 147 -24.74 41.67 -16.57
N SER A 148 -24.87 42.88 -16.02
CA SER A 148 -26.05 43.56 -15.48
C SER A 148 -27.07 43.96 -16.56
N SER A 149 -28.36 43.83 -16.23
CA SER A 149 -29.57 44.59 -16.68
C SER A 149 -30.78 43.64 -16.61
N GLU A 150 -32.00 43.90 -16.13
CA GLU A 150 -32.76 45.02 -15.56
C GLU A 150 -34.04 44.35 -14.97
N SER A 151 -34.39 44.56 -13.69
CA SER A 151 -35.45 45.45 -13.17
C SER A 151 -36.94 45.06 -13.41
N SER A 152 -37.73 45.28 -12.34
CA SER A 152 -39.22 45.29 -12.19
C SER A 152 -39.94 43.93 -12.00
N SER A 153 -40.95 43.74 -11.14
CA SER A 153 -41.62 44.52 -10.09
C SER A 153 -42.76 43.66 -9.46
N GLY A 154 -43.10 43.91 -8.18
CA GLY A 154 -44.39 43.58 -7.55
C GLY A 154 -44.45 42.21 -6.83
N SER A 155 -45.04 42.03 -5.65
CA SER A 155 -45.79 42.86 -4.71
C SER A 155 -45.87 42.09 -3.37
N SER A 156 -45.79 42.78 -2.25
CA SER A 156 -46.19 42.31 -0.89
C SER A 156 -47.75 42.33 -0.78
N PRO A 157 -48.43 41.92 0.33
CA PRO A 157 -47.91 41.68 1.69
C PRO A 157 -48.61 40.59 2.57
N ASP A 158 -48.09 40.48 3.80
CA ASP A 158 -48.71 40.10 5.09
C ASP A 158 -49.27 38.68 5.33
N THR A 159 -48.81 38.05 6.42
CA THR A 159 -49.63 37.79 7.64
C THR A 159 -48.75 37.32 8.81
N GLN A 160 -49.04 37.92 9.98
CA GLN A 160 -48.41 37.80 11.30
C GLN A 160 -48.67 36.48 12.06
N MET A 161 -47.80 36.23 13.07
CA MET A 161 -48.07 35.71 14.43
C MET A 161 -48.65 34.28 14.58
N SER A 162 -48.41 33.47 15.63
CA SER A 162 -47.88 33.65 16.98
C SER A 162 -47.55 32.28 17.63
N SER A 163 -46.54 32.28 18.50
CA SER A 163 -46.45 31.68 19.84
C SER A 163 -46.94 30.26 20.21
N SER A 164 -46.09 29.65 21.05
CA SER A 164 -46.35 29.01 22.37
C SER A 164 -46.79 27.54 22.45
N ASP A 165 -45.83 26.76 22.96
CA ASP A 165 -45.86 25.96 24.21
C ASP A 165 -46.72 24.70 24.36
N ASP A 166 -46.12 23.80 25.17
CA ASP A 166 -46.76 22.80 26.06
C ASP A 166 -47.31 21.53 25.36
N SER A 167 -47.23 20.31 25.88
CA SER A 167 -46.47 19.60 26.91
C SER A 167 -46.92 18.13 26.78
N SER A 168 -46.04 17.24 27.20
CA SER A 168 -46.26 15.86 27.69
C SER A 168 -47.58 15.10 27.41
N SER A 169 -47.45 13.81 27.07
CA SER A 169 -47.64 12.69 28.02
C SER A 169 -47.87 11.37 27.26
N VAL A 170 -46.97 10.40 27.41
CA VAL A 170 -47.07 9.14 28.20
C VAL A 170 -47.96 8.04 27.60
N SER A 171 -47.39 6.83 27.52
CA SER A 171 -47.93 5.51 27.96
C SER A 171 -47.14 4.38 27.23
N SER A 172 -46.11 3.79 27.83
CA SER A 172 -46.11 2.57 28.69
C SER A 172 -46.68 1.33 27.99
N SER A 173 -45.90 0.29 27.68
CA SER A 173 -45.48 -0.82 28.57
C SER A 173 -45.03 -1.96 27.62
N SER A 174 -44.19 -2.97 27.90
CA SER A 174 -43.72 -3.69 29.09
C SER A 174 -42.51 -4.54 28.60
N GLY A 175 -41.38 -4.65 29.32
CA GLY A 175 -41.13 -5.62 30.42
C GLY A 175 -40.98 -7.05 29.88
N SER A 176 -39.93 -7.86 30.07
CA SER A 176 -38.84 -7.99 31.05
C SER A 176 -37.80 -8.95 30.39
N SER A 177 -36.54 -9.16 30.79
CA SER A 177 -35.88 -9.31 32.09
C SER A 177 -34.36 -9.40 31.79
N ALA A 178 -33.53 -8.51 32.31
CA ALA A 178 -32.74 -8.68 33.53
C ALA A 178 -31.67 -9.78 33.46
N THR A 179 -30.41 -9.37 33.23
CA THR A 179 -29.30 -9.79 34.08
C THR A 179 -28.51 -8.54 34.42
N SER A 180 -28.64 -8.18 35.69
CA SER A 180 -27.94 -7.12 36.38
C SER A 180 -26.49 -7.50 36.62
N SER A 181 -25.56 -6.71 36.06
CA SER A 181 -24.29 -6.44 36.73
C SER A 181 -24.04 -4.93 36.70
N ASN A 182 -24.15 -4.37 37.90
CA ASN A 182 -23.74 -3.04 38.27
C ASN A 182 -22.21 -2.91 38.12
N SER A 183 -21.73 -2.09 37.18
CA SER A 183 -20.41 -1.45 37.31
C SER A 183 -20.38 -0.14 36.51
N SER A 184 -20.52 0.94 37.27
CA SER A 184 -19.82 2.22 37.13
C SER A 184 -18.84 2.31 35.96
N GLY A 185 -18.96 3.40 35.19
CA GLY A 185 -18.13 3.73 34.04
C GLY A 185 -16.68 3.27 34.15
N VAL A 186 -16.39 2.14 33.51
CA VAL A 186 -15.01 1.69 33.30
C VAL A 186 -14.53 2.48 32.09
N ALA A 187 -13.71 3.49 32.34
CA ALA A 187 -12.93 4.14 31.30
C ALA A 187 -12.30 3.04 30.44
N VAL A 188 -12.68 2.97 29.15
CA VAL A 188 -12.05 2.04 28.22
C VAL A 188 -10.56 2.36 28.20
N SER A 189 -9.74 1.42 28.65
CA SER A 189 -8.30 1.60 28.66
C SER A 189 -7.82 1.88 27.24
N GLN A 190 -6.84 2.78 27.11
CA GLN A 190 -6.21 3.12 25.84
C GLN A 190 -5.79 1.85 25.08
N GLU A 191 -5.15 0.89 25.75
CA GLU A 191 -4.72 -0.39 25.18
C GLU A 191 -5.86 -1.19 24.51
N LYS A 192 -7.06 -1.19 25.11
CA LYS A 192 -8.24 -1.86 24.53
C LYS A 192 -8.70 -1.15 23.27
N ALA A 193 -8.69 0.18 23.26
CA ALA A 193 -9.05 0.96 22.09
C ALA A 193 -8.03 0.78 20.95
N GLU A 194 -6.74 0.79 21.26
CA GLU A 194 -5.66 0.57 20.28
C GLU A 194 -5.78 -0.82 19.65
N THR A 195 -5.96 -1.86 20.46
CA THR A 195 -6.17 -3.23 19.97
C THR A 195 -7.38 -3.33 19.05
N ALA A 196 -8.48 -2.65 19.38
CA ALA A 196 -9.67 -2.65 18.55
C ALA A 196 -9.44 -1.94 17.20
N VAL A 197 -8.74 -0.82 17.20
CA VAL A 197 -8.40 -0.06 15.99
C VAL A 197 -7.41 -0.83 15.11
N ILE A 198 -6.34 -1.39 15.68
CA ILE A 198 -5.37 -2.23 14.97
C ILE A 198 -6.07 -3.39 14.25
N LYS A 199 -6.96 -4.09 14.97
CA LYS A 199 -7.74 -5.20 14.41
C LYS A 199 -8.69 -4.73 13.31
N ALA A 200 -9.41 -3.63 13.52
CA ALA A 200 -10.34 -3.08 12.53
C ALA A 200 -9.62 -2.60 11.26
N ALA A 201 -8.38 -2.12 11.40
CA ALA A 201 -7.52 -1.73 10.29
C ALA A 201 -6.86 -2.93 9.57
N GLY A 202 -7.02 -4.15 10.09
CA GLY A 202 -6.49 -5.38 9.48
C GLY A 202 -5.00 -5.64 9.72
N TYR A 203 -4.45 -5.10 10.82
CA TYR A 203 -3.07 -5.30 11.24
C TYR A 203 -2.98 -6.16 12.50
N THR A 204 -1.78 -6.65 12.80
CA THR A 204 -1.41 -7.15 14.14
C THR A 204 -0.62 -6.10 14.93
N PRO A 205 -0.57 -6.18 16.28
CA PRO A 205 0.13 -5.17 17.10
C PRO A 205 1.63 -5.02 16.79
N ASP A 206 2.29 -6.05 16.28
CA ASP A 206 3.69 -6.03 15.87
C ASP A 206 3.92 -5.42 14.48
N GLU A 207 2.86 -5.25 13.67
CA GLU A 207 2.92 -4.67 12.33
C GLU A 207 2.77 -3.13 12.32
N VAL A 208 2.43 -2.51 13.45
CA VAL A 208 2.19 -1.07 13.52
C VAL A 208 2.71 -0.43 14.81
N TYR A 209 3.14 0.82 14.70
CA TYR A 209 3.17 1.75 15.83
C TYR A 209 1.84 2.47 15.92
N VAL A 210 1.42 2.82 17.14
CA VAL A 210 0.22 3.60 17.37
C VAL A 210 0.59 4.86 18.14
N ASP A 211 0.27 6.02 17.57
CA ASP A 211 0.29 7.29 18.28
C ASP A 211 -1.15 7.65 18.66
N THR A 212 -1.41 7.83 19.96
CA THR A 212 -2.75 8.00 20.51
C THR A 212 -2.87 9.31 21.26
N ILE A 213 -3.87 10.11 20.89
CA ILE A 213 -4.26 11.34 21.57
C ILE A 213 -5.65 11.17 22.18
N ASP A 214 -5.76 11.36 23.48
CA ASP A 214 -7.05 11.38 24.19
C ASP A 214 -7.76 12.74 23.98
N ASN A 215 -8.94 12.72 23.34
CA ASN A 215 -9.77 13.89 23.10
C ASN A 215 -11.00 13.94 24.03
N GLY A 216 -10.98 13.21 25.15
CA GLY A 216 -12.07 13.08 26.09
C GLY A 216 -13.10 12.04 25.64
N THR A 217 -13.88 12.36 24.61
CA THR A 217 -14.99 11.50 24.12
C THR A 217 -14.54 10.37 23.20
N TYR A 218 -13.39 10.53 22.55
CA TYR A 218 -12.77 9.53 21.69
C TYR A 218 -11.25 9.58 21.79
N TYR A 219 -10.58 8.50 21.39
CA TYR A 219 -9.15 8.50 21.10
C TYR A 219 -8.95 8.78 19.61
N SER A 220 -8.07 9.73 19.27
CA SER A 220 -7.55 9.92 17.91
C SER A 220 -6.27 9.13 17.78
N MET A 221 -6.18 8.25 16.79
CA MET A 221 -5.05 7.33 16.64
C MET A 221 -4.45 7.45 15.24
N GLU A 222 -3.13 7.57 15.15
CA GLU A 222 -2.38 7.35 13.91
C GLU A 222 -1.72 5.97 13.99
N LEU A 223 -2.05 5.09 13.04
CA LEU A 223 -1.31 3.85 12.85
C LEU A 223 -0.19 4.11 11.87
N ARG A 224 1.02 3.62 12.17
CA ARG A 224 2.20 3.72 11.29
C ARG A 224 2.78 2.33 11.07
N GLU A 225 3.19 1.99 9.84
CA GLU A 225 3.74 0.66 9.54
C GLU A 225 5.02 0.40 10.36
N ASN A 226 5.06 -0.70 11.10
CA ASN A 226 6.25 -1.21 11.75
C ASN A 226 6.98 -2.16 10.79
N HIS A 227 8.26 -1.87 10.56
CA HIS A 227 9.13 -2.72 9.75
C HIS A 227 10.15 -3.38 10.66
N THR A 228 9.71 -4.40 11.40
CA THR A 228 10.50 -5.13 12.41
C THR A 228 11.81 -5.75 11.88
N ASN A 229 11.95 -5.90 10.56
CA ASN A 229 13.17 -6.39 9.90
C ASN A 229 14.11 -5.27 9.41
N ASP A 230 13.76 -4.01 9.67
CA ASP A 230 14.56 -2.84 9.32
C ASP A 230 14.95 -2.11 10.61
N SER A 231 16.18 -2.33 11.06
CA SER A 231 16.72 -1.67 12.27
C SER A 231 16.81 -0.15 12.14
N ALA A 232 16.57 0.42 10.95
CA ALA A 232 16.48 1.86 10.71
C ALA A 232 15.03 2.40 10.69
N ALA A 233 14.02 1.56 10.97
CA ALA A 233 12.63 2.00 11.04
C ALA A 233 12.36 2.82 12.32
N ASP A 234 12.54 4.14 12.24
CA ASP A 234 12.16 5.09 13.28
C ASP A 234 10.62 5.29 13.26
N PRO A 235 9.90 5.07 14.38
CA PRO A 235 8.46 5.32 14.49
C PRO A 235 8.03 6.72 14.02
N ASN A 236 8.89 7.73 14.20
CA ASN A 236 8.63 9.12 13.81
C ASN A 236 8.70 9.34 12.31
N THR A 237 9.36 8.44 11.57
CA THR A 237 9.50 8.49 10.10
C THR A 237 8.72 7.37 9.40
N ALA A 238 8.18 6.42 10.16
CA ALA A 238 7.38 5.31 9.67
C ALA A 238 6.15 5.84 8.92
N PRO A 239 5.83 5.28 7.74
CA PRO A 239 4.71 5.76 6.94
C PRO A 239 3.39 5.51 7.66
N SER A 240 2.52 6.52 7.65
CA SER A 240 1.15 6.42 8.16
C SER A 240 0.36 5.36 7.38
N ALA A 241 -0.21 4.41 8.13
CA ALA A 241 -1.16 3.40 7.66
C ALA A 241 -2.61 3.93 7.72
N GLY A 242 -2.88 4.94 8.55
CA GLY A 242 -4.17 5.62 8.58
C GLY A 242 -4.43 6.37 9.88
N PHE A 243 -5.42 7.26 9.83
CA PHE A 243 -5.91 7.99 10.99
C PHE A 243 -7.28 7.48 11.39
N PHE A 244 -7.46 7.19 12.67
CA PHE A 244 -8.65 6.54 13.21
C PHE A 244 -9.19 7.33 14.40
N ARG A 245 -10.48 7.14 14.67
CA ARG A 245 -11.10 7.55 15.93
C ARG A 245 -11.81 6.37 16.56
N TYR A 246 -11.56 6.16 17.85
CA TYR A 246 -12.28 5.19 18.68
C TYR A 246 -13.15 5.94 19.70
N TYR A 247 -14.46 5.84 19.58
CA TYR A 247 -15.42 6.51 20.47
C TYR A 247 -15.58 5.69 21.76
N LYS A 248 -15.24 6.26 22.92
CA LYS A 248 -15.10 5.51 24.18
C LYS A 248 -16.42 4.93 24.68
N GLU A 249 -17.52 5.65 24.47
CA GLU A 249 -18.86 5.25 24.93
C GLU A 249 -19.47 4.14 24.06
N SER A 250 -19.32 4.24 22.74
CA SER A 250 -19.98 3.33 21.79
C SER A 250 -19.07 2.21 21.29
N GLY A 251 -17.75 2.33 21.45
CA GLY A 251 -16.78 1.45 20.81
C GLY A 251 -16.69 1.61 19.29
N LYS A 252 -17.36 2.63 18.73
CA LYS A 252 -17.38 2.89 17.29
C LYS A 252 -15.98 3.26 16.80
N ILE A 253 -15.58 2.70 15.66
CA ILE A 253 -14.32 3.04 14.98
C ILE A 253 -14.63 3.73 13.67
N THR A 254 -13.95 4.85 13.42
CA THR A 254 -14.00 5.54 12.13
C THR A 254 -12.59 5.77 11.60
N GLN A 255 -12.42 5.77 10.29
CA GLN A 255 -11.17 6.02 9.60
C GLN A 255 -11.30 7.29 8.75
N LEU A 256 -10.26 8.13 8.75
CA LEU A 256 -10.18 9.29 7.87
C LEU A 256 -10.04 8.82 6.42
N ASP A 257 -11.05 9.11 5.61
CA ASP A 257 -10.92 9.05 4.17
C ASP A 257 -10.21 10.32 3.69
N LEU A 258 -8.95 10.15 3.27
CA LEU A 258 -8.11 11.25 2.80
C LEU A 258 -8.64 11.92 1.53
N LEU A 259 -9.51 11.25 0.75
CA LEU A 259 -10.07 11.81 -0.48
C LEU A 259 -11.23 12.76 -0.15
N SER A 260 -12.10 12.39 0.77
CA SER A 260 -13.24 13.21 1.17
C SER A 260 -12.98 14.07 2.41
N ASN A 261 -11.80 13.95 3.02
CA ASN A 261 -11.43 14.59 4.29
C ASN A 261 -12.48 14.38 5.39
N SER A 262 -13.06 13.19 5.44
CA SER A 262 -14.16 12.85 6.34
C SER A 262 -13.92 11.51 6.98
N TYR A 263 -14.28 11.38 8.26
CA TYR A 263 -14.24 10.09 8.95
C TYR A 263 -15.42 9.22 8.50
N LYS A 264 -15.12 7.99 8.09
CA LYS A 264 -16.10 6.98 7.69
C LYS A 264 -16.03 5.79 8.63
N ASP A 265 -17.17 5.14 8.83
CA ASP A 265 -17.28 3.97 9.71
C ASP A 265 -16.44 2.82 9.16
N VAL A 266 -15.64 2.21 10.03
CA VAL A 266 -14.90 0.99 9.69
C VAL A 266 -15.84 -0.18 9.99
N ASN A 267 -16.55 -0.64 8.97
CA ASN A 267 -17.46 -1.78 9.13
C ASN A 267 -16.66 -3.04 9.50
N HIS A 268 -17.13 -3.74 10.54
CA HIS A 268 -16.58 -5.00 11.05
C HIS A 268 -17.01 -6.21 10.22
#